data_AF-A0A3D3GJN4-F1
#
_entry.id   AF-A0A3D3GJN4-F1
#
_cell.length_a   1.000
_cell.length_b   1.000
_cell.length_c   1.000
_cell.angle_alpha   90.00
_cell.angle_beta   90.00
_cell.angle_gamma   90.00
#
_symmetry.space_group_name_H-M   'P 1'
#
loop_
_entity.id
_entity.type
_entity.pdbx_description
1 polymer ?
#
loop_
_entity_poly.entity_id
_entity_poly.type
_entity_poly.pdbx_seq_one_letter_code
_entity_poly.pdbx_strand_id
1 'polypeptide(L)'
;MSAAAGPGNGLEFKLICVGCDLEKARSVCQLLQIKLVGELSEKLPVEAYFYTDIGRLRVAEIENSSKPVPDSSSKKKRVLVVDDSKTIRQLLTRILNSDPQLEVVGAAELPSQAKRLIAELRPDVITLDINMPEMDGVTLLKQYITDYPIPTVMISAISMEEGNLVLQAMEYGAVDYIQKPSFEEIDRMAPLIIEKVKIAASVRVRLKQASSHVKSPAISGKLNQKVIVAIGSSTGGTEALRVFFTKLPAGIPPMIVVQHIPPVFSKAFANRLAELCAFEVKEAEDGDLVQPDRVLIAPGGMQLKLVTCSSGYKVSVFDGAAVNRHKPSVDVLFDSVSELIGKNAIGIIMTGMGKDGAAGLLKMRKAGARTIAQDEHSCVVFGMPKEAIKLGAAEVIEPLEEISTVLTKWLATEK
;
A
#
# COMPACT_ATOMS: atom_id res chain seq x y z
N MET A 1 -24.07 -22.19 20.96
CA MET A 1 -23.83 -23.53 21.55
C MET A 1 -22.60 -24.09 20.84
N SER A 2 -21.44 -24.34 21.41
CA SER A 2 -20.98 -24.66 22.76
C SER A 2 -19.71 -23.84 23.10
N ALA A 3 -19.49 -23.57 24.38
CA ALA A 3 -18.38 -22.79 24.92
C ALA A 3 -17.25 -23.69 25.47
N ALA A 4 -16.01 -23.18 25.44
CA ALA A 4 -14.98 -23.52 26.41
C ALA A 4 -14.02 -22.33 26.54
N ALA A 5 -14.17 -21.56 27.62
CA ALA A 5 -13.20 -20.57 28.07
C ALA A 5 -12.46 -21.14 29.28
N GLY A 6 -11.13 -21.11 29.22
CA GLY A 6 -10.27 -21.35 30.39
C GLY A 6 -10.18 -20.09 31.27
N PRO A 7 -9.88 -20.23 32.57
CA PRO A 7 -10.04 -19.17 33.56
C PRO A 7 -8.77 -18.30 33.67
N GLY A 8 -8.96 -17.00 33.90
CA GLY A 8 -7.89 -16.13 34.41
C GLY A 8 -7.52 -14.96 33.52
N ASN A 9 -8.41 -13.98 33.41
CA ASN A 9 -8.15 -12.54 33.57
C ASN A 9 -9.45 -11.81 33.26
N GLY A 10 -10.12 -11.34 34.31
CA GLY A 10 -11.36 -10.58 34.18
C GLY A 10 -11.12 -9.34 33.33
N LEU A 11 -11.80 -9.25 32.19
CA LEU A 11 -11.79 -8.07 31.36
C LEU A 11 -12.83 -7.07 31.91
N GLU A 12 -12.36 -5.97 32.47
CA GLU A 12 -13.21 -4.81 32.80
C GLU A 12 -13.47 -3.98 31.55
N PHE A 13 -14.73 -3.61 31.30
CA PHE A 13 -15.09 -2.64 30.26
C PHE A 13 -16.23 -1.71 30.69
N LYS A 14 -16.18 -0.48 30.17
CA LYS A 14 -17.16 0.60 30.37
C LYS A 14 -18.10 0.66 29.17
N LEU A 15 -19.41 0.66 29.40
CA LEU A 15 -20.45 0.58 28.37
C LEU A 15 -21.23 1.90 28.28
N ILE A 16 -21.27 2.50 27.09
CA ILE A 16 -21.87 3.82 26.82
C ILE A 16 -23.08 3.67 25.92
N CYS A 17 -24.26 4.03 26.43
CA CYS A 17 -25.49 4.12 25.67
C CYS A 17 -25.92 5.59 25.59
N VAL A 18 -26.19 6.08 24.39
CA VAL A 18 -26.92 7.33 24.20
C VAL A 18 -28.06 7.05 23.21
N GLY A 19 -29.29 7.27 23.67
CA GLY A 19 -30.51 7.07 22.88
C GLY A 19 -31.09 5.64 22.86
N CYS A 20 -30.48 4.69 23.58
CA CYS A 20 -31.03 3.33 23.77
C CYS A 20 -31.88 3.26 25.05
N ASP A 21 -33.04 2.58 24.96
CA ASP A 21 -33.82 2.15 26.12
C ASP A 21 -32.97 1.27 27.04
N LEU A 22 -32.76 1.73 28.28
CA LEU A 22 -31.88 1.12 29.28
C LEU A 22 -32.23 -0.35 29.56
N GLU A 23 -33.51 -0.71 29.40
CA GLU A 23 -34.04 -2.07 29.54
C GLU A 23 -33.47 -3.02 28.47
N LYS A 24 -33.32 -2.55 27.22
CA LYS A 24 -32.76 -3.35 26.13
C LYS A 24 -31.27 -3.61 26.35
N ALA A 25 -30.53 -2.59 26.80
CA ALA A 25 -29.12 -2.73 27.11
C ALA A 25 -28.90 -3.76 28.25
N ARG A 26 -29.72 -3.70 29.31
CA ARG A 26 -29.71 -4.70 30.39
C ARG A 26 -30.00 -6.11 29.89
N SER A 27 -31.01 -6.26 29.04
CA SER A 27 -31.39 -7.56 28.46
C SER A 27 -30.26 -8.19 27.65
N VAL A 28 -29.55 -7.39 26.84
CA VAL A 28 -28.38 -7.85 26.07
C VAL A 28 -27.21 -8.22 27.00
N CYS A 29 -26.93 -7.41 28.02
CA CYS A 29 -25.89 -7.73 29.01
C CYS A 29 -26.19 -9.01 29.78
N GLN A 30 -27.46 -9.26 30.11
CA GLN A 30 -27.89 -10.47 30.79
C GLN A 30 -27.78 -11.71 29.88
N LEU A 31 -28.15 -11.58 28.60
CA LEU A 31 -28.02 -12.64 27.60
C LEU A 31 -26.55 -13.03 27.34
N LEU A 32 -25.65 -12.05 27.41
CA LEU A 32 -24.22 -12.23 27.18
C LEU A 32 -23.41 -12.49 28.46
N GLN A 33 -24.06 -12.56 29.63
CA GLN A 33 -23.43 -12.72 30.95
C GLN A 33 -22.35 -11.67 31.28
N ILE A 34 -22.57 -10.42 30.87
CA ILE A 34 -21.63 -9.31 31.08
C ILE A 34 -22.06 -8.49 32.30
N LYS A 35 -21.11 -8.18 33.20
CA LYS A 35 -21.35 -7.31 34.38
C LYS A 35 -21.17 -5.84 34.00
N LEU A 36 -22.17 -5.00 34.28
CA LEU A 36 -22.15 -3.56 33.96
C LEU A 36 -21.33 -2.76 35.00
N VAL A 37 -20.40 -1.91 34.57
CA VAL A 37 -19.59 -1.05 35.46
C VAL A 37 -19.46 0.37 34.89
N GLY A 38 -20.02 1.37 35.60
CA GLY A 38 -19.84 2.82 35.34
C GLY A 38 -20.97 3.52 34.55
N GLU A 39 -21.13 4.83 34.79
CA GLU A 39 -22.15 5.71 34.18
C GLU A 39 -21.61 6.52 32.99
N LEU A 40 -22.52 6.95 32.11
CA LEU A 40 -22.19 7.78 30.95
C LEU A 40 -23.08 8.98 30.69
N SER A 41 -22.39 10.05 30.31
CA SER A 41 -22.88 11.41 30.10
C SER A 41 -23.81 11.49 28.90
N GLU A 42 -24.94 12.16 29.09
CA GLU A 42 -26.10 12.28 28.19
C GLU A 42 -25.85 13.02 26.86
N LYS A 43 -24.62 13.47 26.54
CA LYS A 43 -24.45 14.59 25.60
C LYS A 43 -24.18 14.26 24.13
N LEU A 44 -23.83 13.04 23.71
CA LEU A 44 -23.58 12.72 22.28
C LEU A 44 -23.91 11.27 21.90
N PRO A 45 -24.64 10.99 20.80
CA PRO A 45 -24.88 9.63 20.33
C PRO A 45 -23.57 8.95 19.91
N VAL A 46 -23.37 7.70 20.33
CA VAL A 46 -22.19 6.88 20.02
C VAL A 46 -22.61 5.58 19.31
N GLU A 47 -21.85 5.15 18.31
CA GLU A 47 -21.98 3.82 17.71
C GLU A 47 -20.94 2.87 18.27
N ALA A 48 -21.38 1.67 18.67
CA ALA A 48 -20.51 0.62 19.21
C ALA A 48 -20.54 -0.64 18.34
N TYR A 49 -19.37 -1.10 17.90
CA TYR A 49 -19.19 -2.32 17.10
C TYR A 49 -18.41 -3.37 17.89
N PHE A 50 -19.00 -4.54 18.12
CA PHE A 50 -18.33 -5.66 18.78
C PHE A 50 -17.89 -6.71 17.77
N TYR A 51 -16.58 -6.93 17.68
CA TYR A 51 -15.96 -7.92 16.81
C TYR A 51 -15.75 -9.21 17.60
N THR A 52 -16.67 -10.17 17.43
CA THR A 52 -16.70 -11.44 18.16
C THR A 52 -15.49 -12.34 17.88
N ASP A 53 -14.84 -12.15 16.74
CA ASP A 53 -13.67 -12.92 16.27
C ASP A 53 -12.35 -12.47 16.92
N ILE A 54 -12.27 -11.22 17.38
CA ILE A 54 -11.05 -10.65 17.97
C ILE A 54 -11.27 -10.06 19.38
N GLY A 55 -12.49 -10.17 19.91
CA GLY A 55 -12.83 -9.71 21.26
C GLY A 55 -12.67 -8.20 21.46
N ARG A 56 -12.83 -7.40 20.40
CA ARG A 56 -12.65 -5.94 20.45
C ARG A 56 -13.97 -5.19 20.32
N LEU A 57 -14.13 -4.14 21.11
CA LEU A 57 -15.23 -3.17 21.03
C LEU A 57 -14.69 -1.85 20.47
N ARG A 58 -15.26 -1.35 19.37
CA ARG A 58 -15.00 -0.02 18.85
C ARG A 58 -16.15 0.90 19.22
N VAL A 59 -15.87 2.06 19.81
CA VAL A 59 -16.84 3.13 20.07
C VAL A 59 -16.43 4.35 19.25
N ALA A 60 -17.37 4.94 18.50
CA ALA A 60 -17.15 6.18 17.76
C ALA A 60 -18.23 7.21 18.10
N GLU A 61 -17.84 8.47 18.31
CA GLU A 61 -18.75 9.59 18.48
C GLU A 61 -19.40 9.94 17.13
N ILE A 62 -20.72 10.07 17.12
CA ILE A 62 -21.44 10.58 15.96
C ILE A 62 -21.35 12.11 16.03
N GLU A 63 -20.38 12.69 15.32
CA GLU A 63 -20.46 14.10 14.96
C GLU A 63 -21.74 14.31 14.14
N ASN A 64 -22.59 15.26 14.55
CA ASN A 64 -23.81 15.66 13.86
C ASN A 64 -23.49 16.21 12.45
N SER A 65 -23.18 15.32 11.51
CA SER A 65 -23.35 15.53 10.09
C SER A 65 -24.70 14.91 9.77
N SER A 66 -25.70 15.74 9.54
CA SER A 66 -26.97 15.35 8.94
C SER A 66 -26.71 14.63 7.62
N LYS A 67 -26.58 13.30 7.67
CA LYS A 67 -26.72 12.42 6.51
C LYS A 67 -27.92 11.51 6.81
N PRO A 68 -28.91 11.43 5.92
CA PRO A 68 -29.94 10.43 6.01
C PRO A 68 -29.28 9.05 5.93
N VAL A 69 -29.84 8.10 6.68
CA VAL A 69 -29.52 6.66 6.64
C VAL A 69 -29.35 6.24 5.18
N PRO A 70 -28.22 5.63 4.78
CA PRO A 70 -27.97 5.32 3.38
C PRO A 70 -28.95 4.26 2.91
N ASP A 71 -29.82 4.66 2.00
CA ASP A 71 -30.59 3.78 1.13
C ASP A 71 -29.61 2.86 0.38
N SER A 72 -29.90 1.55 0.39
CA SER A 72 -29.05 0.48 -0.13
C SER A 72 -29.09 0.39 -1.66
N SER A 73 -28.83 1.51 -2.35
CA SER A 73 -28.42 1.52 -3.75
C SER A 73 -26.93 1.87 -3.80
N SER A 74 -26.09 0.94 -4.23
CA SER A 74 -24.64 1.16 -4.27
C SER A 74 -24.31 2.29 -5.26
N LYS A 75 -24.15 3.51 -4.75
CA LYS A 75 -23.79 4.68 -5.56
C LYS A 75 -22.49 4.36 -6.31
N LYS A 76 -22.56 4.35 -7.64
CA LYS A 76 -21.40 4.10 -8.51
C LYS A 76 -20.31 5.13 -8.22
N LYS A 77 -19.04 4.68 -8.25
CA LYS A 77 -17.88 5.55 -8.16
C LYS A 77 -17.72 6.30 -9.46
N ARG A 78 -17.64 7.61 -9.37
CA ARG A 78 -17.66 8.54 -10.50
C ARG A 78 -16.25 8.78 -10.98
N VAL A 79 -15.96 8.41 -12.23
CA VAL A 79 -14.63 8.47 -12.84
C VAL A 79 -14.57 9.59 -13.88
N LEU A 80 -13.51 10.39 -13.84
CA LEU A 80 -13.16 11.31 -14.93
C LEU A 80 -11.97 10.74 -15.70
N VAL A 81 -12.11 10.60 -17.01
CA VAL A 81 -11.03 10.12 -17.90
C VAL A 81 -10.37 11.31 -18.59
N VAL A 82 -9.05 11.45 -18.44
CA VAL A 82 -8.26 12.52 -19.06
C VAL A 82 -7.15 11.91 -19.89
N ASP A 83 -7.23 12.03 -21.22
CA ASP A 83 -6.24 11.50 -22.17
C ASP A 83 -6.41 12.23 -23.51
N ASP A 84 -5.33 12.56 -24.22
CA ASP A 84 -5.40 13.34 -25.46
C ASP A 84 -5.94 12.50 -26.64
N SER A 85 -5.81 11.18 -26.58
CA SER A 85 -6.26 10.23 -27.60
C SER A 85 -7.73 9.88 -27.42
N LYS A 86 -8.56 10.30 -28.40
CA LYS A 86 -9.98 9.94 -28.47
C LYS A 86 -10.20 8.43 -28.36
N THR A 87 -9.32 7.67 -28.99
CA THR A 87 -9.35 6.20 -29.02
C THR A 87 -9.15 5.61 -27.64
N ILE A 88 -8.15 6.10 -26.89
CA ILE A 88 -7.88 5.65 -25.51
C ILE A 88 -9.01 6.09 -24.57
N ARG A 89 -9.52 7.33 -24.69
CA ARG A 89 -10.68 7.79 -23.91
C ARG A 89 -11.89 6.88 -24.09
N GLN A 90 -12.23 6.54 -25.33
CA GLN A 90 -13.35 5.63 -25.64
C GLN A 90 -13.12 4.23 -25.08
N LEU A 91 -11.89 3.73 -25.18
CA LEU A 91 -11.51 2.43 -24.65
C LEU A 91 -11.64 2.36 -23.13
N LEU A 92 -11.01 3.30 -22.41
CA LEU A 92 -11.09 3.39 -20.95
C LEU A 92 -12.53 3.57 -20.50
N THR A 93 -13.32 4.40 -21.21
CA THR A 93 -14.75 4.58 -20.92
C THR A 93 -15.52 3.27 -21.01
N ARG A 94 -15.28 2.47 -22.05
CA ARG A 94 -15.92 1.16 -22.22
C ARG A 94 -15.51 0.18 -21.12
N ILE A 95 -14.21 0.09 -20.82
CA ILE A 95 -13.67 -0.79 -19.77
C ILE A 95 -14.28 -0.44 -18.42
N LEU A 96 -14.21 0.84 -18.03
CA LEU A 96 -14.65 1.27 -16.70
C LEU A 96 -16.16 1.15 -16.53
N ASN A 97 -16.97 1.50 -17.54
CA ASN A 97 -18.42 1.34 -17.48
C ASN A 97 -18.88 -0.13 -17.55
N SER A 98 -18.00 -1.09 -17.84
CA SER A 98 -18.34 -2.52 -17.78
C SER A 98 -18.49 -3.04 -16.35
N ASP A 99 -17.89 -2.37 -15.34
CA ASP A 99 -18.06 -2.70 -13.94
C ASP A 99 -19.27 -1.94 -13.35
N PRO A 100 -20.24 -2.62 -12.72
CA PRO A 100 -21.45 -1.98 -12.21
C PRO A 100 -21.19 -1.00 -11.05
N GLN A 101 -20.01 -1.02 -10.43
CA GLN A 101 -19.62 -0.12 -9.34
C GLN A 101 -18.92 1.15 -9.84
N LEU A 102 -18.63 1.28 -11.14
CA LEU A 102 -17.99 2.44 -11.73
C LEU A 102 -18.92 3.14 -12.73
N GLU A 103 -18.74 4.44 -12.87
CA GLU A 103 -19.43 5.27 -13.88
C GLU A 103 -18.49 6.36 -14.38
N VAL A 104 -18.22 6.40 -15.68
CA VAL A 104 -17.48 7.50 -16.29
C VAL A 104 -18.41 8.69 -16.48
N VAL A 105 -18.21 9.73 -15.67
CA VAL A 105 -19.06 10.93 -15.62
C VAL A 105 -18.59 12.04 -16.55
N GLY A 106 -17.37 11.93 -17.06
CA GLY A 106 -16.80 12.89 -18.00
C GLY A 106 -15.53 12.36 -18.64
N ALA A 107 -15.17 12.95 -19.78
CA ALA A 107 -13.92 12.71 -20.46
C ALA A 107 -13.34 14.05 -20.96
N ALA A 108 -12.04 14.25 -20.76
CA ALA A 108 -11.32 15.46 -21.18
C ALA A 108 -10.15 15.11 -22.09
N GLU A 109 -9.94 15.94 -23.12
CA GLU A 109 -8.79 15.80 -24.03
C GLU A 109 -7.70 16.84 -23.77
N LEU A 110 -8.06 17.98 -23.18
CA LEU A 110 -7.13 19.06 -22.84
C LEU A 110 -7.07 19.30 -21.33
N PRO A 111 -5.93 19.76 -20.79
CA PRO A 111 -5.80 20.14 -19.38
C PRO A 111 -6.81 21.19 -18.93
N SER A 112 -7.14 22.16 -19.78
CA SER A 112 -8.16 23.20 -19.50
C SER A 112 -9.55 22.62 -19.32
N GLN A 113 -9.95 21.67 -20.17
CA GLN A 113 -11.21 20.94 -20.07
C GLN A 113 -11.24 20.07 -18.80
N ALA A 114 -10.14 19.38 -18.49
CA ALA A 114 -10.03 18.56 -17.29
C ALA A 114 -10.28 19.37 -16.01
N LYS A 115 -9.64 20.54 -15.85
CA LYS A 115 -9.86 21.43 -14.69
C LYS A 115 -11.32 21.85 -14.54
N ARG A 116 -11.96 22.22 -15.65
CA ARG A 116 -13.38 22.61 -15.67
C ARG A 116 -14.26 21.44 -15.20
N LEU A 117 -14.06 20.26 -15.76
CA LEU A 117 -14.83 19.05 -15.40
C LEU A 117 -14.56 18.58 -13.97
N ILE A 118 -13.35 18.75 -13.44
CA ILE A 118 -13.05 18.48 -12.02
C ILE A 118 -13.90 19.36 -11.11
N ALA A 119 -13.97 20.66 -11.41
CA ALA A 119 -14.74 21.62 -10.62
C ALA A 119 -16.26 21.38 -10.72
N GLU A 120 -16.77 21.11 -11.93
CA GLU A 120 -18.20 20.90 -12.21
C GLU A 120 -18.69 19.53 -11.72
N LEU A 121 -17.95 18.47 -12.04
CA LEU A 121 -18.39 17.10 -11.80
C LEU A 121 -17.98 16.59 -10.43
N ARG A 122 -16.88 17.04 -9.82
CA ARG A 122 -16.35 16.48 -8.56
C ARG A 122 -16.28 14.93 -8.60
N PRO A 123 -15.48 14.33 -9.51
CA PRO A 123 -15.36 12.88 -9.59
C PRO A 123 -14.75 12.28 -8.32
N ASP A 124 -15.00 10.99 -8.07
CA ASP A 124 -14.41 10.24 -6.97
C ASP A 124 -12.97 9.79 -7.29
N VAL A 125 -12.62 9.67 -8.57
CA VAL A 125 -11.30 9.26 -9.06
C VAL A 125 -11.04 9.80 -10.46
N ILE A 126 -9.79 10.09 -10.77
CA ILE A 126 -9.34 10.55 -12.08
C ILE A 126 -8.38 9.51 -12.66
N THR A 127 -8.57 9.14 -13.93
CA THR A 127 -7.51 8.50 -14.71
C THR A 127 -6.86 9.57 -15.58
N LEU A 128 -5.54 9.73 -15.47
CA LEU A 128 -4.83 10.87 -16.04
C LEU A 128 -3.65 10.41 -16.89
N ASP A 129 -3.70 10.75 -18.17
CA ASP A 129 -2.57 10.61 -19.08
C ASP A 129 -1.40 11.53 -18.72
N ILE A 130 -0.18 11.06 -18.92
CA ILE A 130 1.04 11.87 -18.76
C ILE A 130 1.25 12.77 -19.98
N ASN A 131 1.15 12.22 -21.19
CA ASN A 131 1.51 12.95 -22.39
C ASN A 131 0.29 13.65 -22.97
N MET A 132 0.19 14.95 -22.71
CA MET A 132 -0.89 15.77 -23.24
C MET A 132 -0.34 17.06 -23.86
N PRO A 133 -1.02 17.64 -24.86
CA PRO A 133 -0.61 18.91 -25.45
C PRO A 133 -0.71 20.05 -24.42
N GLU A 134 0.09 21.10 -24.64
CA GLU A 134 0.20 22.32 -23.81
C GLU A 134 0.83 22.09 -22.42
N MET A 135 0.40 21.06 -21.71
CA MET A 135 0.82 20.74 -20.36
C MET A 135 0.68 19.23 -20.10
N ASP A 136 1.75 18.63 -19.58
CA ASP A 136 1.74 17.22 -19.21
C ASP A 136 0.83 16.95 -17.98
N GLY A 137 0.40 15.70 -17.85
CA GLY A 137 -0.49 15.27 -16.77
C GLY A 137 0.09 15.39 -15.38
N VAL A 138 1.41 15.32 -15.21
CA VAL A 138 2.06 15.47 -13.90
C VAL A 138 1.96 16.91 -13.43
N THR A 139 2.20 17.85 -14.34
CA THR A 139 2.01 19.28 -14.11
C THR A 139 0.55 19.61 -13.80
N LEU A 140 -0.40 19.00 -14.53
CA LEU A 140 -1.82 19.16 -14.26
C LEU A 140 -2.20 18.62 -12.87
N LEU A 141 -1.75 17.41 -12.51
CA LEU A 141 -1.95 16.81 -11.19
C LEU A 141 -1.49 17.76 -10.08
N LYS A 142 -0.26 18.27 -10.18
CA LYS A 142 0.30 19.22 -9.20
C LYS A 142 -0.58 20.46 -9.01
N GLN A 143 -1.21 20.93 -10.09
CA GLN A 143 -2.05 22.12 -10.04
C GLN A 143 -3.39 21.88 -9.36
N TYR A 144 -4.09 20.78 -9.65
CA TYR A 144 -5.42 20.58 -9.06
C TYR A 144 -5.39 19.85 -7.72
N ILE A 145 -4.38 19.03 -7.40
CA ILE A 145 -4.43 18.14 -6.23
C ILE A 145 -4.57 18.92 -4.92
N THR A 146 -4.04 20.15 -4.87
CA THR A 146 -4.13 21.05 -3.71
C THR A 146 -5.55 21.56 -3.48
N ASP A 147 -6.24 21.99 -4.54
CA ASP A 147 -7.60 22.54 -4.48
C ASP A 147 -8.67 21.44 -4.48
N TYR A 148 -8.36 20.31 -5.13
CA TYR A 148 -9.19 19.15 -5.36
C TYR A 148 -8.36 17.88 -5.10
N PRO A 149 -8.26 17.41 -3.84
CA PRO A 149 -7.50 16.20 -3.48
C PRO A 149 -8.24 14.93 -3.91
N ILE A 150 -8.42 14.77 -5.22
CA ILE A 150 -9.11 13.66 -5.85
C ILE A 150 -8.07 12.57 -6.16
N PRO A 151 -8.29 11.32 -5.73
CA PRO A 151 -7.44 10.19 -6.07
C PRO A 151 -7.20 10.09 -7.57
N THR A 152 -5.93 9.97 -7.96
CA THR A 152 -5.54 9.96 -9.37
C THR A 152 -4.70 8.75 -9.69
N VAL A 153 -5.09 8.04 -10.75
CA VAL A 153 -4.34 6.94 -11.33
C VAL A 153 -3.71 7.42 -12.63
N MET A 154 -2.39 7.40 -12.69
CA MET A 154 -1.67 7.79 -13.91
C MET A 154 -1.82 6.70 -14.97
N ILE A 155 -2.05 7.09 -16.21
CA ILE A 155 -2.07 6.18 -17.36
C ILE A 155 -0.93 6.60 -18.28
N SER A 156 0.05 5.72 -18.48
CA SER A 156 1.31 6.07 -19.14
C SER A 156 1.68 5.03 -20.20
N ALA A 157 2.32 5.48 -21.28
CA ALA A 157 2.92 4.59 -22.24
C ALA A 157 4.22 3.96 -21.68
N ILE A 158 4.71 2.95 -22.37
CA ILE A 158 5.89 2.20 -21.95
C ILE A 158 7.15 2.93 -22.42
N SER A 159 7.63 3.93 -21.67
CA SER A 159 8.92 4.57 -21.98
C SER A 159 9.71 4.91 -20.71
N MET A 160 11.06 4.93 -20.84
CA MET A 160 11.96 5.30 -19.75
C MET A 160 11.82 6.78 -19.36
N GLU A 161 11.57 7.66 -20.34
CA GLU A 161 11.35 9.09 -20.10
C GLU A 161 10.08 9.32 -19.26
N GLU A 162 9.00 8.60 -19.57
CA GLU A 162 7.77 8.65 -18.76
C GLU A 162 7.95 8.03 -17.39
N GLY A 163 8.90 7.10 -17.20
CA GLY A 163 9.18 6.51 -15.89
C GLY A 163 9.52 7.54 -14.84
N ASN A 164 10.34 8.55 -15.17
CA ASN A 164 10.65 9.63 -14.23
C ASN A 164 9.43 10.50 -13.92
N LEU A 165 8.58 10.76 -14.93
CA LEU A 165 7.34 11.52 -14.77
C LEU A 165 6.33 10.78 -13.88
N VAL A 166 6.17 9.46 -14.05
CA VAL A 166 5.33 8.62 -13.17
C VAL A 166 5.79 8.74 -11.72
N LEU A 167 7.09 8.67 -11.45
CA LEU A 167 7.63 8.76 -10.10
C LEU A 167 7.39 10.14 -9.48
N GLN A 168 7.57 11.22 -10.25
CA GLN A 168 7.20 12.57 -9.82
C GLN A 168 5.69 12.70 -9.54
N ALA A 169 4.83 12.07 -10.35
CA ALA A 169 3.40 12.06 -10.10
C ALA A 169 3.04 11.36 -8.78
N MET A 170 3.72 10.26 -8.45
CA MET A 170 3.55 9.59 -7.15
C MET A 170 3.98 10.52 -6.00
N GLU A 171 5.09 11.25 -6.14
CA GLU A 171 5.54 12.25 -5.16
C GLU A 171 4.50 13.38 -4.96
N TYR A 172 3.78 13.76 -6.02
CA TYR A 172 2.69 14.75 -5.97
C TYR A 172 1.34 14.20 -5.46
N GLY A 173 1.25 12.89 -5.17
CA GLY A 173 0.08 12.29 -4.54
C GLY A 173 -0.82 11.47 -5.49
N ALA A 174 -0.32 11.10 -6.67
CA ALA A 174 -0.96 10.03 -7.43
C ALA A 174 -0.97 8.72 -6.62
N VAL A 175 -2.05 7.97 -6.74
CA VAL A 175 -2.27 6.74 -5.95
C VAL A 175 -1.53 5.56 -6.56
N ASP A 176 -1.57 5.46 -7.88
CA ASP A 176 -1.00 4.37 -8.64
C ASP A 176 -0.84 4.79 -10.11
N TYR A 177 -0.28 3.89 -10.91
CA TYR A 177 -0.17 4.04 -12.34
C TYR A 177 -0.53 2.75 -13.06
N ILE A 178 -0.90 2.88 -14.33
CA ILE A 178 -1.28 1.80 -15.23
C ILE A 178 -0.59 2.06 -16.57
N GLN A 179 -0.04 1.00 -17.14
CA GLN A 179 0.41 1.01 -18.53
C GLN A 179 -0.81 1.15 -19.47
N LYS A 180 -0.72 2.03 -20.47
CA LYS A 180 -1.75 2.18 -21.51
C LYS A 180 -2.01 0.82 -22.19
N PRO A 181 -3.26 0.34 -22.21
CA PRO A 181 -3.58 -0.91 -22.88
C PRO A 181 -3.54 -0.72 -24.40
N SER A 182 -2.98 -1.69 -25.11
CA SER A 182 -3.22 -1.84 -26.55
C SER A 182 -4.61 -2.46 -26.79
N PHE A 183 -5.16 -2.33 -28.00
CA PHE A 183 -6.44 -2.95 -28.35
C PHE A 183 -6.44 -4.47 -28.20
N GLU A 184 -5.29 -5.10 -28.41
CA GLU A 184 -5.12 -6.55 -28.35
C GLU A 184 -5.07 -7.06 -26.90
N GLU A 185 -4.80 -6.18 -25.94
CA GLU A 185 -4.60 -6.52 -24.52
C GLU A 185 -5.80 -6.16 -23.63
N ILE A 186 -6.86 -5.61 -24.21
CA ILE A 186 -8.03 -5.10 -23.49
C ILE A 186 -8.59 -6.13 -22.52
N ASP A 187 -8.90 -7.34 -22.99
CA ASP A 187 -9.52 -8.36 -22.15
C ASP A 187 -8.62 -8.82 -21.01
N ARG A 188 -7.29 -8.73 -21.20
CA ARG A 188 -6.30 -9.07 -20.18
C ARG A 188 -6.11 -7.96 -19.16
N MET A 189 -6.10 -6.69 -19.60
CA MET A 189 -5.81 -5.54 -18.75
C MET A 189 -7.04 -4.91 -18.10
N ALA A 190 -8.24 -5.10 -18.67
CA ALA A 190 -9.47 -4.52 -18.17
C ALA A 190 -9.73 -4.84 -16.68
N PRO A 191 -9.58 -6.09 -16.20
CA PRO A 191 -9.76 -6.39 -14.78
C PRO A 191 -8.80 -5.61 -13.88
N LEU A 192 -7.53 -5.50 -14.29
CA LEU A 192 -6.51 -4.75 -13.55
C LEU A 192 -6.80 -3.25 -13.50
N ILE A 193 -7.25 -2.68 -14.62
CA ILE A 193 -7.61 -1.25 -14.71
C ILE A 193 -8.77 -0.94 -13.79
N ILE A 194 -9.84 -1.73 -13.87
CA ILE A 194 -11.04 -1.59 -13.04
C ILE A 194 -10.66 -1.70 -11.56
N GLU A 195 -9.85 -2.70 -11.21
CA GLU A 195 -9.39 -2.95 -9.85
C GLU A 195 -8.60 -1.75 -9.29
N LYS A 196 -7.56 -1.27 -10.00
CA LYS A 196 -6.77 -0.10 -9.59
C LYS A 196 -7.60 1.17 -9.46
N VAL A 197 -8.54 1.42 -10.38
CA VAL A 197 -9.42 2.60 -10.31
C VAL A 197 -10.38 2.52 -9.12
N LYS A 198 -10.95 1.35 -8.83
CA LYS A 198 -11.83 1.15 -7.65
C LYS A 198 -11.08 1.36 -6.35
N ILE A 199 -9.85 0.88 -6.27
CA ILE A 199 -8.97 1.11 -5.12
C ILE A 199 -8.72 2.60 -4.96
N ALA A 200 -8.28 3.28 -6.02
CA ALA A 200 -8.02 4.71 -5.96
C ALA A 200 -9.26 5.49 -5.53
N ALA A 201 -10.46 5.15 -6.04
CA ALA A 201 -11.73 5.76 -5.63
C ALA A 201 -12.15 5.50 -4.16
N SER A 202 -11.40 4.66 -3.44
CA SER A 202 -11.56 4.42 -2.00
C SER A 202 -10.46 5.05 -1.14
N VAL A 203 -9.36 5.48 -1.77
CA VAL A 203 -8.26 6.17 -1.10
C VAL A 203 -8.69 7.58 -0.74
N ARG A 204 -8.34 8.03 0.47
CA ARG A 204 -8.41 9.45 0.84
C ARG A 204 -7.05 10.06 0.57
N VAL A 205 -6.96 10.95 -0.43
CA VAL A 205 -5.74 11.72 -0.65
C VAL A 205 -5.55 12.65 0.54
N ARG A 206 -4.59 12.31 1.41
CA ARG A 206 -4.14 13.20 2.46
C ARG A 206 -3.03 14.05 1.86
N LEU A 207 -3.35 15.30 1.53
CA LEU A 207 -2.31 16.28 1.24
C LEU A 207 -1.41 16.35 2.47
N LYS A 208 -0.12 16.08 2.29
CA LYS A 208 0.87 16.26 3.34
C LYS A 208 0.73 17.70 3.83
N GLN A 209 0.23 17.91 5.05
CA GLN A 209 0.73 19.05 5.82
C GLN A 209 2.24 18.85 5.84
N ALA A 210 2.99 19.89 5.51
CA ALA A 210 4.44 19.87 5.59
C ALA A 210 4.83 19.50 7.02
N SER A 211 4.97 18.20 7.30
CA SER A 211 5.52 17.71 8.54
C SER A 211 6.96 18.14 8.47
N SER A 212 7.26 19.19 9.25
CA SER A 212 8.60 19.62 9.61
C SER A 212 9.53 18.42 9.59
N HIS A 213 10.62 18.48 8.83
CA HIS A 213 11.69 17.49 8.88
C HIS A 213 11.98 17.14 10.34
N VAL A 214 11.38 16.05 10.82
CA VAL A 214 11.82 15.43 12.06
C VAL A 214 13.18 14.93 11.68
N LYS A 215 14.21 15.65 12.15
CA LYS A 215 15.60 15.19 12.05
C LYS A 215 15.58 13.76 12.57
N SER A 216 15.69 12.78 11.68
CA SER A 216 15.86 11.39 12.07
C SER A 216 16.99 11.38 13.10
N PRO A 217 16.81 10.75 14.27
CA PRO A 217 17.91 10.65 15.22
C PRO A 217 19.10 10.05 14.47
N ALA A 218 20.23 10.75 14.45
CA ALA A 218 21.43 10.25 13.84
C ALA A 218 21.76 8.93 14.54
N ILE A 219 21.55 7.80 13.88
CA ILE A 219 21.85 6.48 14.41
C ILE A 219 23.36 6.42 14.57
N SER A 220 23.86 6.62 15.79
CA SER A 220 25.28 6.54 16.09
C SER A 220 25.63 5.09 16.42
N GLY A 221 25.89 4.27 15.40
CA GLY A 221 26.30 2.87 15.59
C GLY A 221 26.48 2.13 14.26
N LYS A 222 27.35 1.11 14.24
CA LYS A 222 27.43 0.20 13.10
C LYS A 222 26.17 -0.67 13.06
N LEU A 223 25.58 -0.84 11.88
CA LEU A 223 24.46 -1.76 11.67
C LEU A 223 25.00 -3.17 11.42
N ASN A 224 24.24 -4.19 11.85
CA ASN A 224 24.57 -5.58 11.58
C ASN A 224 24.38 -5.91 10.09
N GLN A 225 25.48 -5.97 9.36
CA GLN A 225 25.50 -6.24 7.93
C GLN A 225 25.38 -7.73 7.56
N LYS A 226 25.30 -8.64 8.55
CA LYS A 226 25.15 -10.09 8.32
C LYS A 226 23.70 -10.52 8.10
N VAL A 227 22.76 -9.61 8.31
CA VAL A 227 21.32 -9.83 8.11
C VAL A 227 20.95 -9.48 6.66
N ILE A 228 20.03 -10.22 6.05
CA ILE A 228 19.44 -9.86 4.75
C ILE A 228 18.02 -9.34 4.98
N VAL A 229 17.70 -8.18 4.40
CA VAL A 229 16.35 -7.61 4.47
C VAL A 229 15.62 -7.87 3.14
N ALA A 230 14.45 -8.49 3.20
CA ALA A 230 13.58 -8.70 2.05
C ALA A 230 12.31 -7.85 2.20
N ILE A 231 11.96 -7.08 1.17
CA ILE A 231 10.87 -6.11 1.21
C ILE A 231 9.88 -6.38 0.08
N GLY A 232 8.58 -6.37 0.39
CA GLY A 232 7.50 -6.53 -0.58
C GLY A 232 6.51 -5.38 -0.54
N SER A 233 6.16 -4.82 -1.70
CA SER A 233 5.22 -3.70 -1.82
C SER A 233 4.48 -3.69 -3.17
N SER A 234 3.37 -2.96 -3.25
CA SER A 234 2.56 -2.83 -4.47
C SER A 234 1.99 -1.41 -4.62
N THR A 235 0.67 -1.22 -4.75
CA THR A 235 0.04 0.13 -4.81
C THR A 235 0.42 1.01 -3.60
N GLY A 236 0.91 2.21 -3.89
CA GLY A 236 1.50 3.14 -2.91
C GLY A 236 2.93 2.79 -2.46
N GLY A 237 3.47 1.66 -2.93
CA GLY A 237 4.75 1.12 -2.50
C GLY A 237 5.96 1.93 -2.96
N THR A 238 5.90 2.59 -4.12
CA THR A 238 6.99 3.46 -4.60
C THR A 238 7.28 4.61 -3.64
N GLU A 239 6.23 5.29 -3.18
CA GLU A 239 6.33 6.36 -2.18
C GLU A 239 6.68 5.82 -0.79
N ALA A 240 6.10 4.69 -0.39
CA ALA A 240 6.41 4.05 0.89
C ALA A 240 7.89 3.65 0.98
N LEU A 241 8.43 3.02 -0.06
CA LEU A 241 9.86 2.68 -0.15
C LEU A 241 10.74 3.92 -0.16
N ARG A 242 10.36 5.00 -0.87
CA ARG A 242 11.10 6.27 -0.84
C ARG A 242 11.19 6.83 0.58
N VAL A 243 10.06 6.91 1.29
CA VAL A 243 10.02 7.38 2.70
C VAL A 243 10.86 6.49 3.60
N PHE A 244 10.78 5.17 3.42
CA PHE A 244 11.56 4.21 4.20
C PHE A 244 13.07 4.34 3.94
N PHE A 245 13.52 4.30 2.69
CA PHE A 245 14.95 4.30 2.34
C PHE A 245 15.64 5.64 2.63
N THR A 246 14.98 6.77 2.40
CA THR A 246 15.56 8.11 2.66
C THR A 246 15.81 8.40 4.14
N LYS A 247 15.26 7.58 5.05
CA LYS A 247 15.51 7.65 6.49
C LYS A 247 16.66 6.76 6.96
N LEU A 248 17.16 5.86 6.11
CA LEU A 248 18.24 4.95 6.46
C LEU A 248 19.61 5.61 6.26
N PRO A 249 20.58 5.35 7.17
CA PRO A 249 21.96 5.84 7.00
C PRO A 249 22.71 5.01 5.95
N ALA A 250 23.92 5.41 5.58
CA ALA A 250 24.85 4.53 4.88
C ALA A 250 25.28 3.34 5.77
N GLY A 251 25.86 2.31 5.16
CA GLY A 251 26.31 1.10 5.83
C GLY A 251 25.19 0.11 6.17
N ILE A 252 24.09 0.15 5.42
CA ILE A 252 22.95 -0.76 5.61
C ILE A 252 23.32 -2.23 5.33
N PRO A 253 22.60 -3.21 5.91
CA PRO A 253 22.67 -4.59 5.43
C PRO A 253 22.23 -4.71 3.96
N PRO A 254 22.58 -5.81 3.27
CA PRO A 254 22.02 -6.12 1.96
C PRO A 254 20.48 -6.15 2.00
N MET A 255 19.84 -5.47 1.05
CA MET A 255 18.38 -5.46 0.91
C MET A 255 17.93 -5.88 -0.49
N ILE A 256 16.83 -6.62 -0.56
CA ILE A 256 16.21 -7.08 -1.80
C ILE A 256 14.73 -6.71 -1.77
N VAL A 257 14.25 -6.09 -2.85
CA VAL A 257 12.90 -5.52 -2.91
C VAL A 257 12.16 -6.10 -4.09
N VAL A 258 10.94 -6.58 -3.84
CA VAL A 258 9.93 -6.77 -4.87
C VAL A 258 8.87 -5.70 -4.72
N GLN A 259 8.88 -4.75 -5.66
CA GLN A 259 7.76 -3.85 -5.90
C GLN A 259 6.97 -4.41 -7.08
N HIS A 260 5.65 -4.51 -6.98
CA HIS A 260 4.83 -4.78 -8.18
C HIS A 260 4.91 -3.58 -9.12
N ILE A 261 5.67 -3.75 -10.20
CA ILE A 261 6.01 -2.70 -11.16
C ILE A 261 6.06 -3.32 -12.57
N PRO A 262 5.52 -2.66 -13.60
CA PRO A 262 5.70 -3.10 -14.98
C PRO A 262 7.18 -3.03 -15.40
N PRO A 263 7.60 -3.81 -16.42
CA PRO A 263 9.00 -4.00 -16.81
C PRO A 263 9.81 -2.73 -17.02
N VAL A 264 9.20 -1.70 -17.62
CA VAL A 264 9.95 -0.49 -18.01
C VAL A 264 10.12 0.50 -16.87
N PHE A 265 9.35 0.36 -15.79
CA PHE A 265 9.37 1.30 -14.68
C PHE A 265 10.33 0.89 -13.55
N SER A 266 10.71 -0.38 -13.44
CA SER A 266 11.59 -0.86 -12.36
C SER A 266 12.96 -0.19 -12.40
N LYS A 267 13.55 -0.01 -13.59
CA LYS A 267 14.84 0.66 -13.76
C LYS A 267 14.77 2.15 -13.38
N ALA A 268 13.77 2.87 -13.88
CA ALA A 268 13.57 4.27 -13.53
C ALA A 268 13.37 4.44 -12.01
N PHE A 269 12.60 3.54 -11.38
CA PHE A 269 12.38 3.54 -9.94
C PHE A 269 13.66 3.31 -9.15
N ALA A 270 14.48 2.33 -9.54
CA ALA A 270 15.76 2.08 -8.90
C ALA A 270 16.73 3.26 -9.04
N ASN A 271 16.83 3.86 -10.24
CA ASN A 271 17.67 5.03 -10.48
C ASN A 271 17.24 6.22 -9.60
N ARG A 272 15.93 6.47 -9.50
CA ARG A 272 15.39 7.55 -8.66
C ARG A 272 15.72 7.35 -7.18
N LEU A 273 15.60 6.12 -6.67
CA LEU A 273 16.01 5.83 -5.30
C LEU A 273 17.51 6.00 -5.10
N ALA A 274 18.34 5.64 -6.08
CA ALA A 274 19.79 5.82 -6.03
C ALA A 274 20.20 7.30 -5.90
N GLU A 275 19.46 8.22 -6.53
CA GLU A 275 19.69 9.67 -6.38
C GLU A 275 19.37 10.19 -4.97
N LEU A 276 18.47 9.52 -4.25
CA LEU A 276 17.92 9.99 -2.97
C LEU A 276 18.57 9.34 -1.75
N CYS A 277 19.27 8.23 -1.92
CA CYS A 277 19.79 7.42 -0.82
C CYS A 277 21.31 7.55 -0.68
N ALA A 278 21.83 7.28 0.53
CA ALA A 278 23.27 7.33 0.82
C ALA A 278 24.02 6.03 0.46
N PHE A 279 23.35 5.08 -0.18
CA PHE A 279 23.82 3.73 -0.50
C PHE A 279 23.42 3.35 -1.92
N GLU A 280 24.01 2.28 -2.46
CA GLU A 280 23.73 1.85 -3.82
C GLU A 280 22.30 1.30 -3.94
N VAL A 281 21.54 1.81 -4.91
CA VAL A 281 20.25 1.21 -5.31
C VAL A 281 20.34 0.91 -6.80
N LYS A 282 20.05 -0.33 -7.19
CA LYS A 282 19.98 -0.72 -8.61
C LYS A 282 18.85 -1.70 -8.87
N GLU A 283 18.35 -1.69 -10.10
CA GLU A 283 17.57 -2.80 -10.62
C GLU A 283 18.47 -4.04 -10.71
N ALA A 284 17.97 -5.16 -10.24
CA ALA A 284 18.70 -6.41 -10.15
C ALA A 284 18.92 -7.05 -11.52
N GLU A 285 20.14 -7.49 -11.76
CA GLU A 285 20.52 -8.34 -12.88
C GLU A 285 20.75 -9.77 -12.39
N ASP A 286 20.53 -10.78 -13.26
CA ASP A 286 20.80 -12.17 -12.89
C ASP A 286 22.27 -12.33 -12.50
N GLY A 287 22.50 -12.88 -11.31
CA GLY A 287 23.84 -13.07 -10.77
C GLY A 287 24.38 -11.93 -9.92
N ASP A 288 23.66 -10.81 -9.76
CA ASP A 288 24.07 -9.71 -8.87
C ASP A 288 24.31 -10.22 -7.45
N LEU A 289 25.46 -9.85 -6.88
CA LEU A 289 25.81 -10.20 -5.50
C LEU A 289 24.95 -9.44 -4.50
N VAL A 290 24.52 -10.16 -3.46
CA VAL A 290 23.77 -9.61 -2.33
C VAL A 290 24.77 -9.22 -1.25
N GLN A 291 25.10 -7.93 -1.20
CA GLN A 291 26.18 -7.38 -0.36
C GLN A 291 25.75 -6.14 0.43
N PRO A 292 26.45 -5.80 1.53
CA PRO A 292 26.13 -4.62 2.32
C PRO A 292 26.17 -3.32 1.50
N ASP A 293 25.45 -2.32 2.01
CA ASP A 293 25.33 -0.98 1.41
C ASP A 293 24.73 -0.97 -0.01
N ARG A 294 23.91 -2.00 -0.31
CA ARG A 294 23.24 -2.18 -1.59
C ARG A 294 21.79 -2.63 -1.43
N VAL A 295 20.93 -2.04 -2.23
CA VAL A 295 19.52 -2.43 -2.44
C VAL A 295 19.33 -2.91 -3.87
N LEU A 296 18.80 -4.12 -4.02
CA LEU A 296 18.44 -4.72 -5.32
C LEU A 296 16.93 -4.70 -5.52
N ILE A 297 16.46 -3.99 -6.56
CA ILE A 297 15.04 -3.93 -6.94
C ILE A 297 14.76 -4.97 -8.02
N ALA A 298 13.76 -5.83 -7.82
CA ALA A 298 13.37 -6.82 -8.81
C ALA A 298 12.89 -6.16 -10.12
N PRO A 299 13.38 -6.61 -11.29
CA PRO A 299 12.91 -6.09 -12.56
C PRO A 299 11.46 -6.50 -12.84
N GLY A 300 10.68 -5.55 -13.36
CA GLY A 300 9.29 -5.81 -13.75
C GLY A 300 9.20 -6.87 -14.85
N GLY A 301 8.16 -7.70 -14.80
CA GLY A 301 7.96 -8.79 -15.77
C GLY A 301 8.96 -9.95 -15.66
N MET A 302 9.80 -9.98 -14.63
CA MET A 302 10.68 -11.10 -14.29
C MET A 302 10.41 -11.57 -12.86
N GLN A 303 10.80 -12.80 -12.51
CA GLN A 303 10.85 -13.24 -11.12
C GLN A 303 12.25 -13.00 -10.56
N LEU A 304 12.33 -12.73 -9.25
CA LEU A 304 13.58 -12.59 -8.53
C LEU A 304 13.56 -13.49 -7.29
N LYS A 305 14.61 -14.28 -7.10
CA LYS A 305 14.82 -15.09 -5.89
C LYS A 305 16.26 -15.01 -5.41
N LEU A 306 16.48 -15.26 -4.13
CA LEU A 306 17.81 -15.42 -3.54
C LEU A 306 18.37 -16.82 -3.87
N VAL A 307 19.65 -16.89 -4.20
CA VAL A 307 20.37 -18.17 -4.39
C VAL A 307 21.78 -18.09 -3.77
N THR A 308 22.35 -19.24 -3.46
CA THR A 308 23.74 -19.36 -2.97
C THR A 308 24.75 -19.29 -4.12
N CYS A 309 25.92 -18.75 -3.84
CA CYS A 309 27.10 -18.81 -4.72
C CYS A 309 28.37 -19.06 -3.90
N SER A 310 29.51 -19.24 -4.56
CA SER A 310 30.80 -19.50 -3.90
C SER A 310 31.24 -18.40 -2.94
N SER A 311 30.80 -17.15 -3.17
CA SER A 311 31.14 -15.97 -2.38
C SER A 311 30.03 -15.54 -1.39
N GLY A 312 28.99 -16.37 -1.20
CA GLY A 312 27.86 -16.07 -0.32
C GLY A 312 26.53 -16.17 -1.04
N TYR A 313 25.86 -15.05 -1.25
CA TYR A 313 24.54 -15.00 -1.88
C TYR A 313 24.51 -14.07 -3.08
N LYS A 314 23.67 -14.43 -4.05
CA LYS A 314 23.36 -13.63 -5.23
C LYS A 314 21.87 -13.71 -5.53
N VAL A 315 21.36 -12.79 -6.33
CA VAL A 315 20.00 -12.90 -6.86
C VAL A 315 20.01 -13.71 -8.15
N SER A 316 18.94 -14.48 -8.36
CA SER A 316 18.62 -15.04 -9.67
C SER A 316 17.39 -14.35 -10.21
N VAL A 317 17.53 -13.78 -11.41
CA VAL A 317 16.47 -13.09 -12.14
C VAL A 317 16.11 -13.94 -13.34
N PHE A 318 14.86 -14.38 -13.43
CA PHE A 318 14.45 -15.37 -14.42
C PHE A 318 13.01 -15.18 -14.90
N ASP A 319 12.75 -15.65 -16.11
CA ASP A 319 11.41 -15.69 -16.69
C ASP A 319 10.61 -16.87 -16.11
N GLY A 320 10.06 -16.67 -14.92
CA GLY A 320 9.18 -17.65 -14.25
C GLY A 320 7.69 -17.37 -14.47
N ALA A 321 6.84 -18.37 -14.20
CA ALA A 321 5.39 -18.17 -14.18
C ALA A 321 4.98 -17.09 -13.16
N ALA A 322 3.85 -16.42 -13.41
CA ALA A 322 3.30 -15.46 -12.46
C ALA A 322 2.83 -16.19 -11.19
N VAL A 323 3.19 -15.65 -10.03
CA VAL A 323 2.76 -16.16 -8.71
C VAL A 323 1.84 -15.10 -8.10
N ASN A 324 0.68 -15.52 -7.61
CA ASN A 324 -0.39 -14.59 -7.19
C ASN A 324 -0.76 -13.56 -8.28
N ARG A 325 -0.64 -13.91 -9.57
CA ARG A 325 -0.82 -13.02 -10.74
C ARG A 325 0.25 -11.93 -10.91
N HIS A 326 1.35 -12.01 -10.18
CA HIS A 326 2.41 -11.01 -10.21
C HIS A 326 3.74 -11.58 -10.70
N LYS A 327 4.48 -10.71 -11.40
CA LYS A 327 5.81 -10.95 -11.94
C LYS A 327 6.52 -9.58 -12.02
N PRO A 328 7.30 -9.18 -11.00
CA PRO A 328 7.81 -9.99 -9.89
C PRO A 328 6.78 -10.28 -8.79
N SER A 329 6.90 -11.43 -8.11
CA SER A 329 6.11 -11.81 -6.94
C SER A 329 6.91 -11.74 -5.64
N VAL A 330 6.28 -11.19 -4.61
CA VAL A 330 6.86 -11.07 -3.26
C VAL A 330 7.01 -12.44 -2.59
N ASP A 331 6.05 -13.36 -2.79
CA ASP A 331 6.15 -14.71 -2.23
C ASP A 331 7.38 -15.46 -2.81
N VAL A 332 7.72 -15.27 -4.08
CA VAL A 332 8.92 -15.89 -4.69
C VAL A 332 10.20 -15.43 -4.00
N LEU A 333 10.32 -14.13 -3.71
CA LEU A 333 11.45 -13.60 -2.96
C LEU A 333 11.45 -14.15 -1.53
N PHE A 334 10.34 -13.98 -0.79
CA PHE A 334 10.27 -14.34 0.62
C PHE A 334 10.46 -15.83 0.86
N ASP A 335 9.94 -16.69 -0.02
CA ASP A 335 10.14 -18.14 0.04
C ASP A 335 11.63 -18.47 -0.01
N SER A 336 12.35 -17.96 -1.03
CA SER A 336 13.79 -18.21 -1.17
C SER A 336 14.63 -17.67 -0.01
N VAL A 337 14.25 -16.53 0.56
CA VAL A 337 14.93 -15.96 1.72
C VAL A 337 14.66 -16.80 2.97
N SER A 338 13.43 -17.30 3.15
CA SER A 338 13.08 -18.15 4.28
C SER A 338 13.85 -19.48 4.27
N GLU A 339 14.04 -20.06 3.08
CA GLU A 339 14.74 -21.34 2.89
C GLU A 339 16.26 -21.22 3.11
N LEU A 340 16.87 -20.11 2.65
CA LEU A 340 18.33 -19.97 2.65
C LEU A 340 18.89 -19.27 3.90
N ILE A 341 18.15 -18.31 4.48
CA ILE A 341 18.68 -17.41 5.51
C ILE A 341 18.10 -17.69 6.90
N GLY A 342 16.82 -18.06 6.98
CA GLY A 342 16.13 -18.31 8.24
C GLY A 342 16.19 -17.13 9.21
N LYS A 343 16.66 -17.36 10.44
CA LYS A 343 16.70 -16.36 11.53
C LYS A 343 17.55 -15.12 11.27
N ASN A 344 18.46 -15.16 10.30
CA ASN A 344 19.29 -14.01 9.93
C ASN A 344 18.62 -13.13 8.86
N ALA A 345 17.32 -13.30 8.62
CA ALA A 345 16.56 -12.46 7.71
C ALA A 345 15.62 -11.52 8.45
N ILE A 346 15.26 -10.43 7.78
CA ILE A 346 14.16 -9.55 8.16
C ILE A 346 13.22 -9.45 6.95
N GLY A 347 11.94 -9.73 7.15
CA GLY A 347 10.89 -9.55 6.13
C GLY A 347 10.06 -8.31 6.41
N ILE A 348 9.83 -7.47 5.41
CA ILE A 348 8.99 -6.26 5.53
C ILE A 348 7.92 -6.31 4.44
N ILE A 349 6.65 -6.27 4.84
CA ILE A 349 5.54 -6.14 3.89
C ILE A 349 4.87 -4.77 4.04
N MET A 350 4.78 -4.04 2.93
CA MET A 350 4.28 -2.66 2.89
C MET A 350 2.96 -2.57 2.13
N THR A 351 2.42 -1.36 2.04
CA THR A 351 1.20 -1.02 1.31
C THR A 351 1.13 -1.71 -0.05
N GLY A 352 -0.06 -2.19 -0.37
CA GLY A 352 -0.27 -2.94 -1.59
C GLY A 352 -1.59 -3.69 -1.59
N MET A 353 -2.06 -4.03 -2.78
CA MET A 353 -3.27 -4.82 -2.94
C MET A 353 -2.97 -6.32 -2.91
N GLY A 354 -3.94 -7.08 -2.42
CA GLY A 354 -3.96 -8.53 -2.56
C GLY A 354 -3.25 -9.20 -1.41
N LYS A 355 -2.73 -10.40 -1.66
CA LYS A 355 -2.16 -11.27 -0.65
C LYS A 355 -0.73 -11.75 -0.95
N ASP A 356 -0.15 -11.28 -2.06
CA ASP A 356 1.21 -11.68 -2.44
C ASP A 356 2.20 -11.24 -1.35
N GLY A 357 3.09 -12.15 -0.95
CA GLY A 357 4.02 -11.94 0.16
C GLY A 357 3.48 -12.35 1.54
N ALA A 358 2.15 -12.51 1.72
CA ALA A 358 1.60 -12.87 3.03
C ALA A 358 2.00 -14.29 3.46
N ALA A 359 1.98 -15.24 2.52
CA ALA A 359 2.36 -16.62 2.79
C ALA A 359 3.88 -16.76 2.97
N GLY A 360 4.67 -16.10 2.12
CA GLY A 360 6.13 -16.06 2.20
C GLY A 360 6.62 -15.40 3.48
N LEU A 361 5.97 -14.31 3.92
CA LEU A 361 6.33 -13.64 5.18
C LEU A 361 6.05 -14.56 6.38
N LEU A 362 4.96 -15.34 6.33
CA LEU A 362 4.68 -16.35 7.35
C LEU A 362 5.77 -17.43 7.39
N LYS A 363 6.26 -17.88 6.23
CA LYS A 363 7.37 -18.85 6.17
C LYS A 363 8.65 -18.25 6.74
N MET A 364 8.98 -16.99 6.39
CA MET A 364 10.10 -16.26 6.99
C MET A 364 9.98 -16.23 8.52
N ARG A 365 8.81 -15.84 9.06
CA ARG A 365 8.57 -15.82 10.51
C ARG A 365 8.75 -17.20 11.14
N LYS A 366 8.21 -18.26 10.51
CA LYS A 366 8.36 -19.65 10.99
C LYS A 366 9.82 -20.14 10.95
N ALA A 367 10.63 -19.62 10.02
CA ALA A 367 12.06 -19.89 9.95
C ALA A 367 12.90 -19.05 10.94
N GLY A 368 12.23 -18.24 11.79
CA GLY A 368 12.85 -17.43 12.84
C GLY A 368 13.23 -16.01 12.41
N ALA A 369 12.89 -15.58 11.19
CA ALA A 369 13.13 -14.22 10.74
C ALA A 369 12.25 -13.22 11.51
N ARG A 370 12.78 -12.02 11.73
CA ARG A 370 11.98 -10.91 12.26
C ARG A 370 11.10 -10.36 11.14
N THR A 371 9.87 -9.93 11.44
CA THR A 371 8.92 -9.54 10.40
C THR A 371 8.12 -8.28 10.75
N ILE A 372 8.00 -7.35 9.80
CA ILE A 372 7.29 -6.08 9.95
C ILE A 372 6.17 -6.00 8.92
N ALA A 373 4.98 -5.59 9.34
CA ALA A 373 3.91 -5.18 8.43
C ALA A 373 3.62 -3.68 8.61
N GLN A 374 3.44 -2.96 7.50
CA GLN A 374 2.98 -1.58 7.54
C GLN A 374 1.54 -1.50 8.09
N ASP A 375 1.27 -0.53 8.95
CA ASP A 375 -0.06 -0.34 9.55
C ASP A 375 -1.11 0.18 8.56
N GLU A 376 -2.39 0.05 8.93
CA GLU A 376 -3.51 0.49 8.10
C GLU A 376 -3.53 2.01 7.89
N HIS A 377 -3.12 2.78 8.89
CA HIS A 377 -3.26 4.24 8.86
C HIS A 377 -2.29 4.90 7.86
N SER A 378 -1.07 4.36 7.74
CA SER A 378 -0.05 4.87 6.83
C SER A 378 -0.09 4.21 5.44
N CYS A 379 -0.83 3.11 5.29
CA CYS A 379 -1.01 2.44 4.00
C CYS A 379 -1.89 3.27 3.05
N VAL A 380 -1.50 3.34 1.78
CA VAL A 380 -2.41 3.77 0.70
C VAL A 380 -3.46 2.68 0.47
N VAL A 381 -3.01 1.42 0.47
CA VAL A 381 -3.85 0.23 0.32
C VAL A 381 -3.46 -0.81 1.36
N PHE A 382 -4.34 -1.04 2.33
CA PHE A 382 -4.13 -2.02 3.39
C PHE A 382 -4.63 -3.42 2.97
N GLY A 383 -4.05 -3.96 1.90
CA GLY A 383 -4.34 -5.31 1.39
C GLY A 383 -3.25 -6.31 1.79
N MET A 384 -2.06 -6.18 1.22
CA MET A 384 -0.93 -7.08 1.47
C MET A 384 -0.57 -7.16 2.97
N PRO A 385 -0.42 -6.03 3.71
CA PRO A 385 -0.16 -6.09 5.13
C PRO A 385 -1.31 -6.72 5.92
N LYS A 386 -2.56 -6.44 5.55
CA LYS A 386 -3.76 -7.01 6.19
C LYS A 386 -3.78 -8.53 6.10
N GLU A 387 -3.52 -9.08 4.92
CA GLU A 387 -3.49 -10.53 4.72
C GLU A 387 -2.32 -11.18 5.48
N ALA A 388 -1.15 -10.54 5.51
CA ALA A 388 -0.02 -11.00 6.33
C ALA A 388 -0.34 -11.00 7.83
N ILE A 389 -0.96 -9.92 8.34
CA ILE A 389 -1.38 -9.80 9.74
C ILE A 389 -2.40 -10.89 10.09
N LYS A 390 -3.40 -11.11 9.24
CA LYS A 390 -4.42 -12.14 9.42
C LYS A 390 -3.83 -13.55 9.52
N LEU A 391 -2.75 -13.83 8.79
CA LEU A 391 -2.03 -15.10 8.85
C LEU A 391 -1.11 -15.24 10.08
N GLY A 392 -1.00 -14.21 10.91
CA GLY A 392 0.00 -14.16 11.98
C GLY A 392 1.43 -14.06 11.45
N ALA A 393 1.62 -13.55 10.23
CA ALA A 393 2.94 -13.43 9.61
C ALA A 393 3.76 -12.24 10.13
N ALA A 394 3.12 -11.21 10.68
CA ALA A 394 3.79 -9.99 11.17
C ALA A 394 4.13 -10.07 12.65
N GLU A 395 5.42 -9.97 13.01
CA GLU A 395 5.88 -9.87 14.40
C GLU A 395 5.50 -8.54 15.02
N VAL A 396 5.68 -7.45 14.27
CA VAL A 396 5.27 -6.09 14.64
C VAL A 396 4.49 -5.44 13.50
N ILE A 397 3.60 -4.52 13.87
CA ILE A 397 2.79 -3.72 12.93
C ILE A 397 3.10 -2.27 13.22
N GLU A 398 3.67 -1.57 12.25
CA GLU A 398 4.26 -0.24 12.47
C GLU A 398 3.80 0.78 11.41
N PRO A 399 3.58 2.05 11.79
CA PRO A 399 3.41 3.12 10.83
C PRO A 399 4.62 3.24 9.90
N LEU A 400 4.39 3.62 8.64
CA LEU A 400 5.42 3.80 7.62
C LEU A 400 6.64 4.58 8.14
N GLU A 401 6.37 5.64 8.89
CA GLU A 401 7.39 6.54 9.42
C GLU A 401 8.32 5.86 10.44
N GLU A 402 7.85 4.82 11.12
CA GLU A 402 8.56 4.11 12.19
C GLU A 402 9.22 2.80 11.73
N ILE A 403 8.87 2.26 10.57
CA ILE A 403 9.46 1.02 10.04
C ILE A 403 10.99 1.10 10.00
N SER A 404 11.55 2.24 9.55
CA SER A 404 13.01 2.46 9.52
C SER A 404 13.63 2.51 10.92
N THR A 405 12.92 3.09 11.90
CA THR A 405 13.35 3.18 13.30
C THR A 405 13.40 1.79 13.93
N VAL A 406 12.36 0.98 13.72
CA VAL A 406 12.29 -0.39 14.23
C VAL A 406 13.36 -1.27 13.59
N LEU A 407 13.53 -1.18 12.26
CA LEU A 407 14.57 -1.92 11.55
C LEU A 407 15.96 -1.59 12.08
N THR A 408 16.28 -0.30 12.20
CA THR A 408 17.61 0.13 12.65
C THR A 408 17.88 -0.25 14.10
N LYS A 409 16.86 -0.24 14.96
CA LYS A 409 16.95 -0.79 16.33
C LYS A 409 17.25 -2.28 16.34
N TRP A 410 16.63 -3.08 15.47
CA TRP A 410 16.91 -4.53 15.38
C TRP A 410 18.31 -4.84 14.83
N LEU A 411 18.84 -3.94 13.99
CA LEU A 411 20.16 -4.07 13.38
C LEU A 411 21.28 -3.49 14.24
N ALA A 412 20.97 -2.69 15.27
CA ALA A 412 21.99 -2.07 16.12
C ALA A 412 22.83 -3.16 16.81
N THR A 413 24.13 -3.18 16.53
CA THR A 413 25.07 -4.03 17.28
C THR A 413 25.39 -3.34 18.60
N GLU A 414 25.26 -4.06 19.72
CA GLU A 414 25.80 -3.58 21.01
C GLU A 414 27.29 -3.24 20.84
N LYS A 415 27.71 -2.12 21.41
CA LYS A 415 29.10 -1.63 21.35
C LYS A 415 30.06 -2.53 22.10
#